data_AF-A0AAV2H0W4-F1
#
_entry.id   AF-A0AAV2H0W4-F1
#
_cell.length_a   1.000
_cell.length_b   1.000
_cell.length_c   1.000
_cell.angle_alpha   90.00
_cell.angle_beta   90.00
_cell.angle_gamma   90.00
#
_symmetry.space_group_name_H-M   'P 1'
#
loop_
_entity.id
_entity.type
_entity.pdbx_description
1 polymer ?
#
loop_
_entity_poly.entity_id
_entity_poly.type
_entity_poly.pdbx_seq_one_letter_code
_entity_poly.pdbx_strand_id
1 'polypeptide(L)'
;MEKIEWAEPEHDVILASLRQVFFPALPNEIVLLLEESVNAVLYRLQIVIVREGDLGIFSLEPHNFTDVNKYQSVQFDVTKDFDNVSVDDLSPTRPECELFFMQTDVNVYVGTFPDCNHIVDGRPVNYAVTFSCKTMAVLLYSEQAREVPSPLPYTNRFTTRYPLLPYVTSGAEHFLPPCNCQ
;
A
#
# COMPACT_ATOMS: atom_id res chain seq x y z
N MET A 1 -15.25 22.75 33.76
CA MET A 1 -15.34 22.40 32.33
C MET A 1 -14.12 23.00 31.65
N GLU A 2 -13.10 22.19 31.43
CA GLU A 2 -11.93 22.61 30.65
C GLU A 2 -12.29 22.52 29.16
N LYS A 3 -12.11 23.64 28.47
CA LYS A 3 -12.25 23.73 27.03
C LYS A 3 -10.95 23.18 26.43
N ILE A 4 -10.96 21.92 26.01
CA ILE A 4 -9.85 21.32 25.28
C ILE A 4 -9.94 21.87 23.85
N GLU A 5 -9.09 22.84 23.53
CA GLU A 5 -8.85 23.27 22.15
C GLU A 5 -7.88 22.29 21.52
N TRP A 6 -8.38 21.39 20.69
CA TRP A 6 -7.55 20.60 19.80
C TRP A 6 -7.07 21.55 18.70
N ALA A 7 -5.79 21.93 18.73
CA ALA A 7 -5.15 22.44 17.53
C ALA A 7 -5.14 21.28 16.53
N GLU A 8 -5.75 21.46 15.34
CA GLU A 8 -5.58 20.48 14.27
C GLU A 8 -4.09 20.46 13.92
N PRO A 9 -3.41 19.30 14.05
CA PRO A 9 -2.01 19.22 13.67
C PRO A 9 -1.87 19.58 12.19
N GLU A 10 -0.83 20.33 11.83
CA GLU A 10 -0.41 20.39 10.43
C GLU A 10 -0.01 18.97 10.02
N HIS A 11 -0.84 18.33 9.20
CA HIS A 11 -0.57 17.00 8.66
C HIS A 11 0.23 17.12 7.37
N ASP A 12 1.24 16.26 7.21
CA ASP A 12 1.95 16.11 5.95
C ASP A 12 0.98 15.71 4.83
N VAL A 13 1.21 16.23 3.62
CA VAL A 13 0.44 15.84 2.45
C VAL A 13 1.02 14.55 1.89
N ILE A 14 0.28 13.45 2.07
CA ILE A 14 0.63 12.14 1.54
C ILE A 14 -0.15 11.87 0.26
N LEU A 15 0.56 11.53 -0.82
CA LEU A 15 0.00 11.02 -2.06
C LEU A 15 0.51 9.61 -2.27
N ALA A 16 -0.41 8.64 -2.27
CA ALA A 16 -0.10 7.25 -2.54
C ALA A 16 -0.89 6.77 -3.77
N SER A 17 -0.22 6.04 -4.65
CA SER A 17 -0.85 5.28 -5.72
C SER A 17 -0.48 3.82 -5.60
N LEU A 18 -1.50 2.97 -5.71
CA LEU A 18 -1.35 1.52 -5.77
C LEU A 18 -2.07 1.07 -7.03
N ARG A 19 -1.32 0.61 -8.02
CA ARG A 19 -1.87 0.23 -9.33
C ARG A 19 -1.35 -1.13 -9.76
N GLN A 20 -2.22 -1.92 -10.38
CA GLN A 20 -1.81 -3.19 -10.94
C GLN A 20 -0.91 -2.98 -12.16
N VAL A 21 0.13 -3.78 -12.26
CA VAL A 21 1.13 -3.73 -13.34
C VAL A 21 1.44 -5.13 -13.84
N PHE A 22 1.84 -5.24 -15.11
CA PHE A 22 2.45 -6.46 -15.63
C PHE A 22 3.95 -6.34 -15.44
N PHE A 23 4.54 -7.25 -14.69
CA PHE A 23 5.98 -7.29 -14.45
C PHE A 23 6.56 -8.52 -15.15
N PRO A 24 7.24 -8.39 -16.29
CA PRO A 24 7.65 -9.53 -17.12
C PRO A 24 8.47 -10.58 -16.39
N ALA A 25 9.25 -10.18 -15.38
CA ALA A 25 10.08 -11.08 -14.61
C ALA A 25 9.30 -11.88 -13.53
N LEU A 26 8.03 -11.52 -13.29
CA LEU A 26 7.07 -12.24 -12.42
C LEU A 26 5.74 -12.47 -13.18
N PRO A 27 5.75 -13.23 -14.29
CA PRO A 27 4.63 -13.25 -15.25
C PRO A 27 3.36 -13.96 -14.73
N ASN A 28 3.51 -14.78 -13.67
CA ASN A 28 2.41 -15.53 -13.07
C ASN A 28 1.89 -14.90 -11.78
N GLU A 29 2.39 -13.71 -11.42
CA GLU A 29 2.08 -13.06 -10.15
C GLU A 29 1.10 -11.90 -10.32
N ILE A 30 0.28 -11.67 -9.30
CA ILE A 30 -0.47 -10.42 -9.18
C ILE A 30 0.48 -9.39 -8.57
N VAL A 31 0.88 -8.44 -9.40
CA VAL A 31 1.88 -7.43 -9.04
C VAL A 31 1.23 -6.05 -9.00
N LEU A 32 1.44 -5.35 -7.89
CA LEU A 32 1.07 -3.95 -7.71
C LEU A 32 2.32 -3.08 -7.68
N LEU A 33 2.25 -1.89 -8.26
CA LEU A 33 3.22 -0.84 -8.06
C LEU A 33 2.69 0.11 -6.98
N LEU A 34 3.43 0.23 -5.89
CA LEU A 34 3.20 1.20 -4.83
C LEU A 34 4.16 2.38 -5.02
N GLU A 35 3.57 3.56 -5.18
CA GLU A 35 4.30 4.83 -5.21
C GLU A 35 3.72 5.75 -4.14
N GLU A 36 4.57 6.27 -3.26
CA GLU A 36 4.17 7.15 -2.17
C GLU A 36 5.08 8.37 -2.12
N SER A 37 4.48 9.54 -2.01
CA SER A 37 5.17 10.82 -1.89
C SER A 37 4.64 11.60 -0.70
N VAL A 38 5.57 12.20 0.06
CA VAL A 38 5.27 13.06 1.21
C VAL A 38 5.74 14.45 0.87
N ASN A 39 4.83 15.43 0.90
CA ASN A 39 5.12 16.83 0.52
C ASN A 39 5.82 16.94 -0.86
N ALA A 40 5.32 16.17 -1.83
CA ALA A 40 5.85 16.05 -3.21
C ALA A 40 7.26 15.44 -3.36
N VAL A 41 7.82 14.86 -2.29
CA VAL A 41 9.07 14.09 -2.34
C VAL A 41 8.75 12.61 -2.37
N LEU A 42 9.28 11.87 -3.35
CA LEU A 42 9.13 10.41 -3.44
C LEU A 42 9.73 9.77 -2.19
N TYR A 43 8.89 9.10 -1.42
CA TYR A 43 9.27 8.43 -0.18
C TYR A 43 9.36 6.92 -0.36
N ARG A 44 8.47 6.34 -1.18
CA ARG A 44 8.41 4.90 -1.43
C ARG A 44 8.13 4.62 -2.89
N LEU A 45 8.90 3.71 -3.46
CA LEU A 45 8.65 3.10 -4.76
C LEU A 45 8.93 1.61 -4.60
N GLN A 46 7.89 0.79 -4.74
CA GLN A 46 7.96 -0.65 -4.46
C GLN A 46 7.10 -1.43 -5.44
N ILE A 47 7.57 -2.62 -5.77
CA ILE A 47 6.71 -3.68 -6.27
C ILE A 47 6.11 -4.40 -5.08
N VAL A 48 4.82 -4.73 -5.13
CA VAL A 48 4.13 -5.50 -4.11
C VAL A 48 3.52 -6.73 -4.76
N ILE A 49 3.97 -7.91 -4.34
CA ILE A 49 3.43 -9.19 -4.79
C ILE A 49 2.25 -9.54 -3.90
N VAL A 50 1.10 -9.86 -4.50
CA VAL A 50 -0.10 -10.27 -3.76
C VAL A 50 -0.18 -11.78 -3.73
N ARG A 51 -0.30 -12.35 -2.54
CA ARG A 51 -0.56 -13.79 -2.32
C ARG A 51 -1.88 -13.97 -1.60
N GLU A 52 -2.62 -14.98 -1.99
CA GLU A 52 -3.75 -15.48 -1.24
C GLU A 52 -3.28 -16.67 -0.40
N GLY A 53 -3.45 -16.56 0.92
CA GLY A 53 -3.18 -17.61 1.89
C GLY A 53 -4.45 -18.34 2.30
N ASP A 54 -4.31 -19.23 3.28
CA ASP A 54 -5.43 -19.98 3.83
C ASP A 54 -6.47 -19.05 4.49
N LEU A 55 -7.73 -19.49 4.52
CA LEU A 55 -8.83 -18.81 5.21
C LEU A 55 -9.15 -17.40 4.69
N GLY A 56 -8.77 -17.09 3.45
CA GLY A 56 -9.05 -15.78 2.82
C GLY A 56 -8.19 -14.64 3.38
N ILE A 57 -7.02 -14.97 3.93
CA ILE A 57 -6.00 -14.00 4.32
C ILE A 57 -5.14 -13.70 3.09
N PHE A 58 -4.97 -12.42 2.77
CA PHE A 58 -4.06 -11.97 1.72
C PHE A 58 -2.76 -11.49 2.36
N SER A 59 -1.62 -11.95 1.85
CA SER A 59 -0.32 -11.34 2.16
C SER A 59 0.15 -10.48 0.99
N LEU A 60 0.71 -9.33 1.32
CA LEU A 60 1.33 -8.42 0.37
C LEU A 60 2.80 -8.35 0.73
N GLU A 61 3.65 -8.78 -0.21
CA GLU A 61 5.10 -8.88 -0.05
C GLU A 61 5.74 -7.69 -0.79
N PRO A 62 6.21 -6.65 -0.08
CA PRO A 62 6.84 -5.51 -0.73
C PRO A 62 8.30 -5.82 -1.11
N HIS A 63 8.70 -5.33 -2.27
CA HIS A 63 10.05 -5.38 -2.79
C HIS A 63 10.49 -3.97 -3.17
N ASN A 64 11.59 -3.50 -2.58
CA ASN A 64 12.17 -2.20 -2.89
C ASN A 64 13.01 -2.27 -4.16
N PHE A 65 12.93 -1.24 -4.99
CA PHE A 65 13.93 -1.03 -6.04
C PHE A 65 15.29 -0.72 -5.42
N THR A 66 16.36 -1.31 -5.95
CA THR A 66 17.73 -1.09 -5.44
C THR A 66 18.27 0.30 -5.75
N ASP A 67 17.70 1.00 -6.73
CA ASP A 67 18.11 2.36 -7.15
C ASP A 67 16.91 3.31 -7.33
N VAL A 68 16.26 3.66 -6.22
CA VAL A 68 15.08 4.56 -6.20
C VAL A 68 15.43 5.98 -6.64
N ASN A 69 16.68 6.43 -6.48
CA ASN A 69 17.11 7.81 -6.75
C ASN A 69 17.05 8.19 -8.25
N LYS A 70 16.89 7.20 -9.15
CA LYS A 70 16.66 7.42 -10.58
C LYS A 70 15.26 7.95 -10.90
N TYR A 71 14.31 7.82 -9.97
CA TYR A 71 12.90 8.14 -10.21
C TYR A 71 12.47 9.36 -9.40
N GLN A 72 11.75 10.29 -10.03
CA GLN A 72 11.05 11.36 -9.31
C GLN A 72 9.60 10.96 -9.05
N SER A 73 8.97 11.63 -8.08
CA SER A 73 7.53 11.48 -7.79
C SER A 73 6.70 11.65 -9.07
N VAL A 74 5.73 10.76 -9.27
CA VAL A 74 4.78 10.75 -10.41
C VAL A 74 5.43 10.54 -11.78
N GLN A 75 6.74 10.29 -11.86
CA GLN A 75 7.45 10.07 -13.14
C GLN A 75 7.62 8.61 -13.53
N PHE A 76 7.22 7.65 -12.67
CA PHE A 76 7.38 6.25 -12.97
C PHE A 76 6.42 5.80 -14.09
N ASP A 77 6.94 5.72 -15.31
CA ASP A 77 6.22 5.26 -16.49
C ASP A 77 6.38 3.76 -16.60
N VAL A 78 5.38 3.03 -16.10
CA VAL A 78 5.34 1.55 -16.14
C VAL A 78 5.61 1.01 -17.55
N THR A 79 5.22 1.72 -18.60
CA THR A 79 5.39 1.25 -19.99
C THR A 79 6.80 1.43 -20.55
N LYS A 80 7.63 2.26 -19.92
CA LYS A 80 9.01 2.54 -20.37
C LYS A 80 10.05 2.05 -19.38
N ASP A 81 9.75 2.16 -18.10
CA ASP A 81 10.69 1.90 -17.02
C ASP A 81 10.74 0.40 -16.70
N PHE A 82 9.65 -0.36 -16.82
CA PHE A 82 9.64 -1.79 -16.50
C PHE A 82 10.35 -2.67 -17.52
N ASP A 83 10.48 -2.27 -18.78
CA ASP A 83 11.14 -3.08 -19.80
C ASP A 83 12.61 -3.37 -19.47
N ASN A 84 13.22 -2.55 -18.59
CA ASN A 84 14.61 -2.68 -18.17
C ASN A 84 14.79 -3.12 -16.70
N VAL A 85 13.69 -3.36 -15.97
CA VAL A 85 13.77 -3.79 -14.55
C VAL A 85 13.68 -5.31 -14.48
N SER A 86 14.69 -5.93 -13.89
CA SER A 86 14.76 -7.35 -13.59
C SER A 86 14.44 -7.63 -12.12
N VAL A 87 14.28 -8.92 -11.75
CA VAL A 87 14.15 -9.31 -10.33
C VAL A 87 15.42 -8.95 -9.54
N ASP A 88 16.58 -8.91 -10.16
CA ASP A 88 17.84 -8.55 -9.49
C ASP A 88 17.90 -7.07 -9.08
N ASP A 89 17.05 -6.24 -9.69
CA ASP A 89 16.86 -4.83 -9.34
C ASP A 89 15.88 -4.65 -8.16
N LEU A 90 15.33 -5.76 -7.64
CA LEU A 90 14.43 -5.79 -6.51
C LEU A 90 15.13 -6.41 -5.29
N SER A 91 15.01 -5.72 -4.16
CA SER A 91 15.38 -6.27 -2.85
C SER A 91 14.10 -6.61 -2.08
N PRO A 92 13.90 -7.88 -1.66
CA PRO A 92 12.78 -8.19 -0.78
C PRO A 92 12.88 -7.33 0.47
N THR A 93 11.74 -6.79 0.90
CA THR A 93 11.67 -6.26 2.25
C THR A 93 11.85 -7.41 3.25
N ARG A 94 12.18 -7.06 4.49
CA ARG A 94 12.40 -8.08 5.52
C ARG A 94 11.10 -8.87 5.77
N PRO A 95 11.13 -10.15 6.16
CA PRO A 95 9.90 -10.93 6.36
C PRO A 95 8.90 -10.28 7.33
N GLU A 96 9.39 -9.56 8.34
CA GLU A 96 8.57 -8.77 9.26
C GLU A 96 7.80 -7.60 8.62
N CYS A 97 8.08 -7.30 7.34
CA CYS A 97 7.49 -6.20 6.56
C CYS A 97 6.32 -6.62 5.68
N GLU A 98 5.96 -7.90 5.68
CA GLU A 98 4.78 -8.37 4.96
C GLU A 98 3.52 -7.74 5.57
N LEU A 99 2.61 -7.31 4.68
CA LEU A 99 1.31 -6.81 5.11
C LEU A 99 0.31 -7.95 5.02
N PHE A 100 -0.59 -8.03 5.99
CA PHE A 100 -1.63 -9.04 6.03
C PHE A 100 -2.99 -8.37 6.04
N PHE A 101 -3.90 -8.84 5.18
CA PHE A 101 -5.27 -8.35 5.10
C PHE A 101 -6.25 -9.51 5.16
N MET A 102 -7.37 -9.29 5.82
CA MET A 102 -8.49 -10.21 5.87
C MET A 102 -9.77 -9.46 5.54
N GLN A 103 -10.62 -10.08 4.74
CA GLN A 103 -11.96 -9.55 4.50
C GLN A 103 -12.82 -9.75 5.74
N THR A 104 -13.43 -8.67 6.24
CA THR A 104 -14.31 -8.71 7.43
C THR A 104 -15.77 -8.45 7.09
N ASP A 105 -16.02 -7.73 5.99
CA ASP A 105 -17.36 -7.49 5.43
C ASP A 105 -17.25 -7.36 3.90
N VAL A 106 -18.38 -7.23 3.22
CA VAL A 106 -18.44 -6.97 1.78
C VAL A 106 -17.65 -5.71 1.47
N ASN A 107 -16.55 -5.87 0.72
CA ASN A 107 -15.63 -4.81 0.34
C ASN A 107 -14.93 -4.08 1.49
N VAL A 108 -14.86 -4.69 2.67
CA VAL A 108 -14.11 -4.16 3.82
C VAL A 108 -13.00 -5.15 4.19
N TYR A 109 -11.76 -4.68 4.12
CA TYR A 109 -10.57 -5.44 4.44
C TYR A 109 -9.86 -4.77 5.59
N VAL A 110 -9.50 -5.53 6.61
CA VAL A 110 -8.70 -5.04 7.74
C VAL A 110 -7.35 -5.72 7.72
N GLY A 111 -6.32 -5.02 8.13
CA GLY A 111 -4.97 -5.55 8.10
C GLY A 111 -3.99 -4.76 8.93
N THR A 112 -2.74 -5.19 8.84
CA THR A 112 -1.60 -4.54 9.47
C THR A 112 -0.62 -4.08 8.42
N PHE A 113 -0.15 -2.85 8.56
CA PHE A 113 0.89 -2.27 7.73
C PHE A 113 2.12 -2.00 8.62
N PRO A 114 3.22 -2.74 8.49
CA PRO A 114 4.44 -2.52 9.25
C PRO A 114 5.23 -1.30 8.73
N ASP A 115 5.72 -0.48 9.65
CA ASP A 115 6.71 0.56 9.39
C ASP A 115 8.13 -0.03 9.38
N CYS A 116 8.54 -0.50 8.22
CA CYS A 116 9.84 -1.15 8.06
C CYS A 116 11.05 -0.25 8.26
N ASN A 117 10.84 1.07 8.28
CA ASN A 117 11.90 2.04 8.54
C ASN A 117 12.04 2.32 10.04
N HIS A 118 11.05 1.96 10.86
CA HIS A 118 11.03 2.21 12.29
C HIS A 118 10.92 0.90 13.07
N ILE A 119 12.09 0.38 13.45
CA ILE A 119 12.23 -0.90 14.16
C ILE A 119 12.51 -0.64 15.62
N VAL A 120 11.67 -1.17 16.50
CA VAL A 120 11.80 -1.07 17.95
C VAL A 120 11.82 -2.47 18.54
N ASP A 121 12.80 -2.74 19.39
CA ASP A 121 13.04 -4.07 19.97
C ASP A 121 13.07 -5.21 18.93
N GLY A 122 13.62 -4.90 17.74
CA GLY A 122 13.76 -5.84 16.64
C GLY A 122 12.46 -6.12 15.86
N ARG A 123 11.40 -5.33 16.05
CA ARG A 123 10.12 -5.45 15.32
C ARG A 123 9.69 -4.12 14.70
N PRO A 124 9.07 -4.13 13.52
CA PRO A 124 8.53 -2.92 12.94
C PRO A 124 7.32 -2.46 13.74
N VAL A 125 7.16 -1.14 13.84
CA VAL A 125 5.93 -0.56 14.40
C VAL A 125 4.79 -0.84 13.45
N ASN A 126 3.67 -1.36 13.94
CA ASN A 126 2.53 -1.71 13.09
C ASN A 126 1.42 -0.67 13.13
N TYR A 127 0.98 -0.25 11.94
CA TYR A 127 -0.27 0.48 11.75
C TYR A 127 -1.40 -0.52 11.54
N ALA A 128 -2.57 -0.27 12.14
CA ALA A 128 -3.79 -0.98 11.77
C ALA A 128 -4.43 -0.25 10.59
N VAL A 129 -4.78 -0.98 9.53
CA VAL A 129 -5.33 -0.39 8.30
C VAL A 129 -6.66 -1.04 7.97
N THR A 130 -7.62 -0.21 7.57
CA THR A 130 -8.91 -0.65 7.03
C THR A 130 -9.07 -0.09 5.63
N PHE A 131 -9.25 -0.97 4.65
CA PHE A 131 -9.57 -0.64 3.28
C PHE A 131 -11.06 -0.86 3.02
N SER A 132 -11.69 0.14 2.42
CA SER A 132 -13.01 0.02 1.81
C SER A 132 -12.93 0.37 0.33
N CYS A 133 -14.05 0.37 -0.39
CA CYS A 133 -14.08 0.86 -1.76
C CYS A 133 -13.75 2.36 -1.92
N LYS A 134 -13.95 3.19 -0.90
CA LYS A 134 -13.86 4.65 -1.03
C LYS A 134 -12.76 5.26 -0.17
N THR A 135 -12.32 4.53 0.84
CA THR A 135 -11.42 5.05 1.85
C THR A 135 -10.40 4.00 2.29
N MET A 136 -9.26 4.51 2.73
CA MET A 136 -8.31 3.80 3.58
C MET A 136 -8.28 4.53 4.92
N ALA A 137 -8.54 3.83 6.02
CA ALA A 137 -8.36 4.35 7.37
C ALA A 137 -7.11 3.72 7.98
N VAL A 138 -6.25 4.53 8.58
CA VAL A 138 -5.00 4.10 9.21
C VAL A 138 -5.02 4.54 10.66
N LEU A 139 -4.86 3.60 11.58
CA LEU A 139 -4.76 3.84 13.00
C LEU A 139 -3.35 3.51 13.47
N LEU A 140 -2.69 4.52 14.02
CA LEU A 140 -1.44 4.37 14.74
C LEU A 140 -1.69 4.42 16.25
N TYR A 141 -1.33 3.36 16.95
CA TYR A 141 -1.46 3.27 18.41
C TYR A 141 -0.11 3.21 19.15
N SER A 142 1.01 3.17 18.43
CA SER A 142 2.34 3.06 19.04
C SER A 142 2.99 4.42 19.27
N GLU A 143 3.33 4.71 20.53
CA GLU A 143 4.13 5.88 20.92
C GLU A 143 5.56 5.86 20.37
N GLN A 144 6.00 4.72 19.84
CA GLN A 144 7.34 4.53 19.30
C GLN A 144 7.40 4.74 17.77
N ALA A 145 6.27 5.07 17.14
CA ALA A 145 6.25 5.43 15.73
C ALA A 145 6.89 6.79 15.48
N ARG A 146 7.22 7.07 14.21
CA ARG A 146 7.64 8.41 13.78
C ARG A 146 6.51 9.43 13.85
N GLU A 147 5.30 9.00 13.51
CA GLU A 147 4.12 9.85 13.58
C GLU A 147 3.63 9.97 15.02
N VAL A 148 3.09 11.14 15.37
CA VAL A 148 2.47 11.35 16.68
C VAL A 148 1.21 10.48 16.77
N PRO A 149 1.07 9.61 17.79
CA PRO A 149 -0.12 8.80 17.95
C PRO A 149 -1.37 9.68 17.98
N SER A 150 -2.39 9.28 17.21
CA SER A 150 -3.68 9.94 17.19
C SER A 150 -4.74 9.01 17.78
N PRO A 151 -5.62 9.52 18.67
CA PRO A 151 -6.74 8.73 19.17
C PRO A 151 -7.76 8.38 18.08
N LEU A 152 -7.70 9.05 16.93
CA LEU A 152 -8.58 8.83 15.78
C LEU A 152 -7.78 8.38 14.55
N PRO A 153 -8.32 7.47 13.72
CA PRO A 153 -7.65 7.05 12.50
C PRO A 153 -7.60 8.18 11.46
N TYR A 154 -6.47 8.29 10.76
CA TYR A 154 -6.36 9.10 9.56
C TYR A 154 -7.19 8.45 8.45
N THR A 155 -7.98 9.23 7.72
CA THR A 155 -8.81 8.72 6.64
C THR A 155 -8.39 9.32 5.31
N ASN A 156 -7.83 8.49 4.44
CA ASN A 156 -7.50 8.83 3.07
C ASN A 156 -8.67 8.45 2.16
N ARG A 157 -9.06 9.35 1.26
CA ARG A 157 -10.10 9.08 0.25
C ARG A 157 -9.44 8.70 -1.07
N PHE A 158 -9.98 7.69 -1.74
CA PHE A 158 -9.51 7.34 -3.08
C PHE A 158 -10.05 8.35 -4.08
N THR A 159 -9.14 9.08 -4.73
CA THR A 159 -9.44 10.08 -5.75
C THR A 159 -9.46 9.50 -7.16
N THR A 160 -8.71 8.41 -7.39
CA THR A 160 -8.59 7.72 -8.66
C THR A 160 -8.68 6.21 -8.44
N ARG A 161 -9.24 5.49 -9.42
CA ARG A 161 -9.24 4.03 -9.45
C ARG A 161 -8.61 3.55 -10.75
N TYR A 162 -7.67 2.61 -10.63
CA TYR A 162 -7.04 1.99 -11.78
C TYR A 162 -7.81 0.72 -12.15
N PRO A 163 -8.09 0.49 -13.45
CA PRO A 163 -8.69 -0.76 -13.89
C PRO A 163 -7.75 -1.93 -13.61
N LEU A 164 -8.32 -3.10 -13.30
CA LEU A 164 -7.56 -4.34 -13.24
C LEU A 164 -7.08 -4.72 -14.66
N LEU A 165 -5.92 -5.36 -14.73
CA LEU A 165 -5.39 -5.86 -15.99
C LEU A 165 -6.21 -7.08 -16.47
N PRO A 166 -6.42 -7.23 -17.79
CA PRO A 166 -7.32 -8.25 -18.33
C PRO A 166 -7.03 -9.70 -17.90
N TYR A 167 -5.76 -10.03 -17.63
CA TYR A 167 -5.39 -11.39 -17.23
C TYR A 167 -5.92 -11.77 -15.84
N VAL A 168 -6.10 -10.81 -14.92
CA VAL A 168 -6.60 -11.10 -13.56
C VAL A 168 -8.07 -11.45 -13.54
N THR A 169 -8.84 -10.90 -14.48
CA THR A 169 -10.26 -11.19 -14.62
C THR A 169 -10.53 -12.26 -15.69
N SER A 170 -9.49 -12.79 -16.33
CA SER A 170 -9.63 -13.81 -17.36
C SER A 170 -10.23 -15.11 -16.78
N GLY A 171 -11.29 -15.62 -17.40
CA GLY A 171 -12.02 -16.80 -16.92
C GLY A 171 -13.18 -16.50 -15.96
N ALA A 172 -13.35 -15.26 -15.50
CA ALA A 172 -14.52 -14.85 -14.74
C ALA A 172 -15.61 -14.31 -15.69
N GLU A 173 -16.46 -15.19 -16.22
CA GLU A 173 -17.50 -14.86 -17.23
C GLU A 173 -18.44 -13.71 -16.82
N HIS A 174 -18.56 -13.44 -15.51
CA HIS A 174 -19.38 -12.38 -14.93
C HIS A 174 -18.65 -11.60 -13.82
N PHE A 175 -17.37 -11.26 -14.03
CA PHE A 175 -16.66 -10.41 -13.07
C PHE A 175 -17.39 -9.07 -12.89
N LEU A 176 -17.92 -8.85 -11.69
CA LEU A 176 -18.46 -7.57 -11.26
C LEU A 176 -17.42 -6.91 -10.35
N PRO A 177 -16.91 -5.71 -10.68
CA PRO A 177 -15.99 -5.02 -9.81
C PRO A 177 -16.62 -4.86 -8.40
N PRO A 178 -15.94 -5.30 -7.33
CA PRO A 178 -16.49 -5.25 -5.96
C PRO A 178 -16.94 -3.83 -5.58
N CYS A 179 -16.22 -2.84 -6.11
CA CYS A 179 -16.49 -1.43 -5.93
C CYS A 179 -17.21 -0.84 -7.14
N ASN A 180 -18.44 -1.27 -7.41
CA ASN A 180 -19.25 -0.65 -8.46
C ASN A 180 -19.45 0.85 -8.18
N CYS A 181 -19.10 1.67 -9.17
CA CYS A 181 -19.37 3.11 -9.17
C CYS A 181 -20.87 3.32 -9.36
N GLN A 182 -21.56 3.72 -8.30
CA GLN A 182 -22.71 4.62 -8.39
C GLN A 182 -22.29 5.95 -7.78
#